data_AF-A0A971QJA9-F1
#
_entry.id   AF-A0A971QJA9-F1
#
_cell.length_a   1.000
_cell.length_b   1.000
_cell.length_c   1.000
_cell.angle_alpha   90.00
_cell.angle_beta   90.00
_cell.angle_gamma   90.00
#
_symmetry.space_group_name_H-M   'P 1'
#
loop_
_entity.id
_entity.type
_entity.pdbx_description
1 polymer ?
#
loop_
_entity_poly.entity_id
_entity_poly.type
_entity_poly.pdbx_seq_one_letter_code
_entity_poly.pdbx_strand_id
1 'polypeptide(L)'
;MTTAHNLINQLIQLQELIVANMQKKVSMPSAKLDELQHSISELSNHLPHQVKSHFYRLLQKHPEGIVPVSNELCSGCGMSLTKSMIYSVRKAEELLRCPNCARFLYYPEHLMERERTKRVYGEAQKVGIARFTSPKLMIVDLKGSTPEQILGELCRRMADEALVENPDLLLNLALQRESIVSTAADNGLAFPHVRSVEGGGLTMALGINRKGIKFDETGRMLTRIFFFVVIPTAASAFYLKLIADLSRSYQEKSARDALLAARTDEELWKALLRTTKKEVK
;
A
#
# COMPACT_ATOMS: atom_id res chain seq x y z
N MET A 1 10.44 23.00 14.12
CA MET A 1 9.27 22.09 14.07
C MET A 1 8.61 22.09 15.44
N THR A 2 7.28 22.20 15.52
CA THR A 2 6.55 22.13 16.80
C THR A 2 6.57 20.70 17.36
N THR A 3 6.35 20.53 18.67
CA THR A 3 6.21 19.21 19.30
C THR A 3 5.13 18.37 18.61
N ALA A 4 4.05 18.99 18.12
CA ALA A 4 2.97 18.30 17.41
C ALA A 4 3.38 17.78 16.03
N HIS A 5 4.17 18.52 15.24
CA HIS A 5 4.71 18.00 13.97
C HIS A 5 5.54 16.74 14.18
N ASN A 6 6.41 16.74 15.19
CA ASN A 6 7.23 15.57 15.51
C ASN A 6 6.35 14.37 15.91
N LEU A 7 5.31 14.59 16.72
CA LEU A 7 4.37 13.53 17.10
C LEU A 7 3.60 12.98 15.89
N ILE A 8 3.16 13.84 14.96
CA ILE A 8 2.50 13.41 13.72
C ILE A 8 3.43 12.50 12.92
N ASN A 9 4.68 12.90 12.71
CA ASN A 9 5.66 12.11 11.98
C ASN A 9 5.96 10.77 12.66
N GLN A 10 6.11 10.77 13.99
CA GLN A 10 6.27 9.54 14.77
C GLN A 10 5.07 8.61 14.64
N LEU A 11 3.83 9.14 14.65
CA LEU A 11 2.61 8.34 14.48
C LEU A 11 2.50 7.76 13.05
N ILE A 12 2.83 8.54 12.02
CA ILE A 12 2.86 8.08 10.63
C ILE A 12 3.89 6.95 10.49
N GLN A 13 5.11 7.16 10.97
CA GLN A 13 6.17 6.15 10.91
C GLN A 13 5.80 4.89 11.70
N LEU A 14 5.22 5.03 12.90
CA LEU A 14 4.76 3.90 13.70
C LEU A 14 3.66 3.12 12.97
N GLN A 15 2.72 3.81 12.33
CA GLN A 15 1.68 3.18 11.53
C GLN A 15 2.27 2.37 10.38
N GLU A 16 3.26 2.91 9.65
CA GLU A 16 3.90 2.21 8.54
C GLU A 16 4.70 0.99 8.99
N LEU A 17 5.41 1.07 10.11
CA LEU A 17 6.10 -0.11 10.69
C LEU A 17 5.11 -1.20 11.11
N ILE A 18 3.99 -0.82 11.74
CA ILE A 18 2.95 -1.77 12.13
C ILE A 18 2.35 -2.48 10.91
N VAL A 19 2.06 -1.73 9.84
CA VAL A 19 1.56 -2.31 8.59
C VAL A 19 2.60 -3.18 7.91
N ALA A 20 3.87 -2.77 7.87
CA ALA A 20 4.97 -3.59 7.37
C ALA A 20 5.06 -4.93 8.12
N ASN A 21 4.92 -4.91 9.44
CA ASN A 21 4.93 -6.11 10.27
C ASN A 21 3.72 -7.02 9.98
N MET A 22 2.51 -6.46 9.84
CA MET A 22 1.33 -7.23 9.45
C MET A 22 1.48 -7.86 8.06
N GLN A 23 1.99 -7.09 7.10
CA GLN A 23 2.26 -7.57 5.75
C GLN A 23 3.27 -8.72 5.77
N LYS A 24 4.43 -8.56 6.43
CA LYS A 24 5.44 -9.62 6.49
C LYS A 24 4.90 -10.88 7.17
N LYS A 25 4.11 -10.77 8.23
CA LYS A 25 3.45 -11.95 8.85
C LYS A 25 2.57 -12.72 7.87
N VAL A 26 1.89 -12.00 6.98
CA VAL A 26 0.95 -12.57 6.02
C VAL A 26 1.67 -13.13 4.78
N SER A 27 2.68 -12.43 4.27
CA SER A 27 3.40 -12.82 3.05
C SER A 27 4.60 -13.74 3.30
N MET A 28 5.15 -13.74 4.51
CA MET A 28 6.26 -14.58 4.95
C MET A 28 6.02 -15.08 6.39
N PRO A 29 5.17 -16.10 6.59
CA PRO A 29 4.80 -16.56 7.93
C PRO A 29 5.99 -17.04 8.79
N SER A 30 7.09 -17.44 8.15
CA SER A 30 8.32 -17.91 8.82
C SER A 30 9.38 -16.81 8.98
N ALA A 31 9.11 -15.56 8.58
CA ALA A 31 10.05 -14.46 8.74
C ALA A 31 10.31 -14.18 10.22
N LYS A 32 11.58 -13.96 10.57
CA LYS A 32 11.95 -13.40 11.87
C LYS A 32 11.63 -11.91 11.86
N LEU A 33 10.81 -11.47 12.81
CA LEU A 33 10.30 -10.09 12.86
C LEU A 33 10.81 -9.33 14.09
N ASP A 34 11.80 -9.87 14.80
CA ASP A 34 12.27 -9.35 16.08
C ASP A 34 12.79 -7.91 15.95
N GLU A 35 13.60 -7.62 14.92
CA GLU A 35 14.13 -6.28 14.64
C GLU A 35 13.01 -5.26 14.35
N LEU A 36 12.00 -5.68 13.57
CA LEU A 36 10.86 -4.84 13.23
C LEU A 36 9.97 -4.60 14.44
N GLN A 37 9.71 -5.62 15.25
CA GLN A 37 8.96 -5.52 16.49
C GLN A 37 9.68 -4.66 17.52
N HIS A 38 11.01 -4.76 17.59
CA HIS A 38 11.84 -3.89 18.42
C HIS A 38 11.72 -2.44 17.96
N SER A 39 11.83 -2.15 16.66
CA SER A 39 11.67 -0.80 16.10
C SER A 39 10.28 -0.21 16.40
N ILE A 40 9.22 -1.01 16.29
CA ILE A 40 7.85 -0.62 16.67
C ILE A 40 7.78 -0.28 18.17
N SER A 41 8.36 -1.13 19.02
CA SER A 41 8.37 -0.93 20.48
C SER A 41 9.11 0.34 20.87
N GLU A 42 10.33 0.54 20.35
CA GLU A 42 11.15 1.71 20.58
C GLU A 42 10.41 3.00 20.19
N LEU A 43 9.94 3.10 18.95
CA LEU A 43 9.22 4.29 18.48
C LEU A 43 7.95 4.54 19.31
N SER A 44 7.24 3.48 19.67
CA SER A 44 6.05 3.57 20.52
C SER A 44 6.36 4.10 21.92
N ASN A 45 7.51 3.75 22.50
CA ASN A 45 7.90 4.18 23.85
C ASN A 45 8.27 5.67 23.92
N HIS A 46 8.63 6.28 22.79
CA HIS A 46 8.88 7.71 22.69
C HIS A 46 7.58 8.56 22.62
N LEU A 47 6.42 7.93 22.43
CA LEU A 47 5.14 8.64 22.38
C LEU A 47 4.61 8.95 23.80
N PRO A 48 4.01 10.13 24.02
CA PRO A 48 3.29 10.42 25.26
C PRO A 48 2.23 9.36 25.56
N HIS A 49 2.10 8.95 26.83
CA HIS A 49 1.24 7.84 27.25
C HIS A 49 -0.20 7.95 26.73
N GLN A 50 -0.81 9.15 26.79
CA GLN A 50 -2.17 9.37 26.31
C GLN A 50 -2.30 9.18 24.79
N VAL A 51 -1.31 9.65 24.02
CA VAL A 51 -1.26 9.50 22.56
C VAL A 51 -1.10 8.03 22.19
N LYS A 52 -0.14 7.33 22.82
CA LYS A 52 0.10 5.90 22.65
C LYS A 52 -1.16 5.08 22.94
N SER A 53 -1.77 5.29 24.10
CA SER A 53 -2.98 4.56 24.51
C SER A 53 -4.14 4.76 23.53
N HIS A 54 -4.36 5.99 23.06
CA HIS A 54 -5.40 6.30 22.09
C HIS A 54 -5.10 5.66 20.73
N PHE A 55 -3.87 5.76 20.25
CA PHE A 55 -3.45 5.19 18.96
C PHE A 55 -3.69 3.68 18.90
N TYR A 56 -3.21 2.91 19.89
CA TYR A 56 -3.44 1.45 19.89
C TYR A 56 -4.91 1.07 20.06
N ARG A 57 -5.70 1.86 20.79
CA ARG A 57 -7.15 1.63 20.89
C ARG A 57 -7.85 1.81 19.54
N LEU A 58 -7.41 2.77 18.73
CA LEU A 58 -7.91 2.92 17.36
C LEU A 58 -7.56 1.71 16.50
N LEU A 59 -6.32 1.22 16.61
CA LEU A 59 -5.83 0.06 15.84
C LEU A 59 -6.58 -1.25 16.13
N GLN A 60 -7.22 -1.37 17.29
CA GLN A 60 -8.10 -2.51 17.59
C GLN A 60 -9.39 -2.51 16.78
N LYS A 61 -9.86 -1.33 16.33
CA LYS A 61 -11.13 -1.15 15.61
C LYS A 61 -10.92 -0.85 14.12
N HIS A 62 -9.77 -0.31 13.77
CA HIS A 62 -9.47 0.25 12.46
C HIS A 62 -8.05 -0.11 12.03
N PRO A 63 -7.77 -0.26 10.72
CA PRO A 63 -6.42 -0.53 10.25
C PRO A 63 -5.47 0.68 10.38
N GLU A 64 -6.01 1.88 10.64
CA GLU A 64 -5.27 3.14 10.72
C GLU A 64 -5.69 3.93 11.96
N GLY A 65 -4.69 4.43 12.69
CA GLY A 65 -4.85 5.31 13.85
C GLY A 65 -4.60 6.79 13.54
N ILE A 66 -3.83 7.07 12.50
CA ILE A 66 -3.60 8.42 11.95
C ILE A 66 -3.93 8.43 10.45
N VAL A 67 -4.67 9.44 10.01
CA VAL A 67 -5.20 9.52 8.63
C VAL A 67 -5.05 10.92 8.07
N PRO A 68 -4.82 11.07 6.76
CA PRO A 68 -4.75 12.38 6.14
C PRO A 68 -6.11 13.05 6.05
N VAL A 69 -6.09 14.37 6.02
CA VAL A 69 -7.19 15.18 5.50
C VAL A 69 -7.03 15.27 3.99
N SER A 70 -8.04 14.82 3.24
CA SER A 70 -8.10 14.90 1.79
C SER A 70 -9.47 15.41 1.37
N ASN A 71 -9.52 16.31 0.39
CA ASN A 71 -10.77 16.89 -0.11
C ASN A 71 -11.70 17.47 0.98
N GLU A 72 -11.11 18.13 2.00
CA GLU A 72 -11.84 18.65 3.16
C GLU A 72 -12.53 17.56 4.02
N LEU A 73 -12.20 16.29 3.80
CA LEU A 73 -12.75 15.14 4.52
C LEU A 73 -11.68 14.48 5.40
N CYS A 74 -12.12 13.82 6.46
CA CYS A 74 -11.33 12.79 7.12
C CYS A 74 -11.30 11.53 6.24
N SER A 75 -10.15 11.13 5.70
CA SER A 75 -10.08 9.94 4.82
C SER A 75 -10.46 8.65 5.53
N GLY A 76 -10.42 8.63 6.87
CA GLY A 76 -10.80 7.47 7.67
C GLY A 76 -12.30 7.22 7.82
N CYS A 77 -13.14 8.25 7.84
CA CYS A 77 -14.60 8.09 8.03
C CYS A 77 -15.47 8.87 7.03
N GLY A 78 -14.87 9.66 6.15
CA GLY A 78 -15.57 10.45 5.13
C GLY A 78 -16.32 11.67 5.66
N MET A 79 -16.25 11.97 6.96
CA MET A 79 -16.88 13.17 7.52
C MET A 79 -16.18 14.43 6.98
N SER A 80 -16.98 15.41 6.54
CA SER A 80 -16.50 16.75 6.21
C SER A 80 -15.98 17.48 7.44
N LEU A 81 -14.80 18.06 7.31
CA LEU A 81 -14.14 18.84 8.34
C LEU A 81 -14.39 20.33 8.09
N THR A 82 -14.57 21.10 9.16
CA THR A 82 -14.75 22.56 9.02
C THR A 82 -13.44 23.21 8.56
N LYS A 83 -13.53 24.33 7.82
CA LYS A 83 -12.35 25.09 7.37
C LYS A 83 -11.41 25.47 8.52
N SER A 84 -11.97 25.83 9.67
CA SER A 84 -11.21 26.12 10.90
C SER A 84 -10.38 24.90 11.32
N MET A 85 -11.00 23.72 11.37
CA MET A 85 -10.29 22.49 11.70
C MET A 85 -9.19 22.15 10.68
N ILE A 86 -9.47 22.29 9.39
CA ILE A 86 -8.48 22.05 8.33
C ILE A 86 -7.29 23.02 8.47
N TYR A 87 -7.56 24.29 8.75
CA TYR A 87 -6.52 25.28 9.01
C TYR A 87 -5.65 24.88 10.21
N SER A 88 -6.27 24.47 11.33
CA SER A 88 -5.52 24.03 12.51
C SER A 88 -4.72 22.74 12.26
N VAL A 89 -5.26 21.78 11.51
CA VAL A 89 -4.54 20.55 11.12
C VAL A 89 -3.34 20.90 10.24
N ARG A 90 -3.49 21.83 9.29
CA ARG A 90 -2.39 22.32 8.44
C ARG A 90 -1.30 23.04 9.24
N LYS A 91 -1.70 23.80 10.26
CA LYS A 91 -0.76 24.50 11.14
C LYS A 91 0.02 23.53 12.03
N ALA A 92 -0.58 22.40 12.39
CA ALA A 92 0.03 21.34 13.20
C ALA A 92 0.77 21.90 14.45
N GLU A 93 0.14 22.88 15.11
CA GLU A 93 0.57 23.39 16.42
C GLU A 93 0.16 22.42 17.54
N GLU A 94 -0.97 21.73 17.36
CA GLU A 94 -1.48 20.70 18.24
C GLU A 94 -1.92 19.44 17.46
N LEU A 95 -1.93 18.31 18.15
CA LEU A 95 -2.33 17.03 17.57
C LEU A 95 -3.86 16.90 17.59
N LEU A 96 -4.49 17.10 16.43
CA LEU A 96 -5.93 17.07 16.28
C LEU A 96 -6.49 15.68 15.93
N ARG A 97 -7.76 15.49 16.28
CA ARG A 97 -8.51 14.25 16.02
C ARG A 97 -9.80 14.55 15.28
N CYS A 98 -10.23 13.61 14.45
CA CYS A 98 -11.54 13.65 13.82
C CYS A 98 -12.65 13.63 14.90
N PRO A 99 -13.63 14.55 14.87
CA PRO A 99 -14.70 14.57 15.86
C PRO A 99 -15.66 13.38 15.78
N ASN A 100 -15.71 12.69 14.63
CA ASN A 100 -16.57 11.52 14.44
C ASN A 100 -15.87 10.20 14.77
N CYS A 101 -14.71 9.91 14.14
CA CYS A 101 -14.03 8.61 14.32
C CYS A 101 -12.86 8.64 15.30
N ALA A 102 -12.55 9.80 15.88
CA ALA A 102 -11.45 10.01 16.82
C ALA A 102 -10.02 9.67 16.32
N ARG A 103 -9.84 9.29 15.05
CA ARG A 103 -8.50 9.11 14.46
C ARG A 103 -7.73 10.42 14.44
N PHE A 104 -6.41 10.34 14.61
CA PHE A 104 -5.55 11.51 14.46
C PHE A 104 -5.56 12.00 13.01
N LEU A 105 -5.54 13.31 12.84
CA LEU A 105 -5.55 13.97 11.54
C LEU A 105 -4.19 14.59 11.26
N TYR A 106 -3.73 14.48 10.02
CA TYR A 106 -2.60 15.26 9.51
C TYR A 106 -2.94 15.83 8.15
N TYR A 107 -2.28 16.91 7.78
CA TYR A 107 -2.34 17.42 6.41
C TYR A 107 -1.10 16.91 5.67
N PRO A 108 -1.25 16.05 4.65
CA PRO A 108 -0.09 15.54 3.93
C PRO A 108 0.59 16.68 3.15
N GLU A 109 1.93 16.65 3.09
CA GLU A 109 2.69 17.58 2.25
C GLU A 109 2.37 17.39 0.77
N HIS A 110 2.00 16.16 0.39
CA HIS A 110 1.60 15.78 -0.95
C HIS A 110 0.29 15.01 -0.92
N LEU A 111 -0.76 15.57 -1.53
CA LEU A 111 -2.01 14.86 -1.77
C LEU A 111 -1.89 14.10 -3.09
N MET A 112 -2.08 12.78 -3.03
CA MET A 112 -2.31 11.99 -4.23
C MET A 112 -3.80 11.73 -4.37
N GLU A 113 -4.38 12.32 -5.40
CA GLU A 113 -5.77 12.12 -5.76
C GLU A 113 -5.87 11.39 -7.10
N ARG A 114 -7.01 10.73 -7.28
CA ARG A 114 -7.38 10.04 -8.50
C ARG A 114 -8.62 10.69 -9.04
N GLU A 115 -8.70 10.82 -10.36
CA GLU A 115 -9.98 11.12 -10.99
C GLU A 115 -11.00 10.06 -10.56
N ARG A 116 -12.13 10.52 -10.01
CA ARG A 116 -13.23 9.63 -9.65
C ARG A 116 -13.76 8.98 -10.93
N THR A 117 -13.45 7.71 -11.10
CA THR A 117 -14.06 6.89 -12.17
C THR A 117 -15.56 6.82 -11.91
N LYS A 118 -16.35 7.45 -12.79
CA LYS A 118 -17.81 7.34 -12.76
C LYS A 118 -18.15 5.88 -13.04
N ARG A 119 -18.86 5.22 -12.10
CA ARG A 119 -19.44 3.90 -12.38
C ARG A 119 -20.39 4.05 -13.56
N VAL A 120 -20.14 3.27 -14.61
CA VAL A 120 -21.05 3.21 -15.75
C VAL A 120 -22.20 2.28 -15.39
N TYR A 121 -23.43 2.76 -15.55
CA TYR A 121 -24.62 1.95 -15.28
C TYR A 121 -24.65 0.74 -16.23
N GLY A 122 -24.84 -0.47 -15.68
CA GLY A 122 -24.85 -1.73 -16.45
C GLY A 122 -23.50 -2.44 -16.57
N GLU A 123 -22.41 -1.90 -16.00
CA GLU A 123 -21.11 -2.58 -15.99
C GLU A 123 -21.16 -3.83 -15.09
N ALA A 124 -20.71 -4.98 -15.62
CA ALA A 124 -20.71 -6.23 -14.89
C ALA A 124 -19.84 -6.13 -13.63
N GLN A 125 -20.35 -6.67 -12.50
CA GLN A 125 -19.58 -6.68 -11.26
C GLN A 125 -18.34 -7.57 -11.41
N LYS A 126 -17.16 -6.96 -11.28
CA LYS A 126 -15.89 -7.70 -11.28
C LYS A 126 -15.84 -8.61 -10.04
N VAL A 127 -15.30 -9.82 -10.21
CA VAL A 127 -15.17 -10.85 -9.17
C VAL A 127 -13.72 -11.31 -9.03
N GLY A 128 -13.36 -11.90 -7.88
CA GLY A 128 -11.99 -12.36 -7.62
C GLY A 128 -10.94 -11.28 -7.79
N ILE A 129 -9.79 -11.64 -8.36
CA ILE A 129 -8.65 -10.73 -8.54
C ILE A 129 -8.94 -9.55 -9.47
N ALA A 130 -9.90 -9.70 -10.40
CA ALA A 130 -10.30 -8.64 -11.33
C ALA A 130 -10.94 -7.44 -10.64
N ARG A 131 -11.32 -7.56 -9.37
CA ARG A 131 -11.78 -6.44 -8.53
C ARG A 131 -10.68 -5.40 -8.27
N PHE A 132 -9.43 -5.81 -8.34
CA PHE A 132 -8.28 -5.00 -7.91
C PHE A 132 -7.34 -4.64 -9.07
N THR A 133 -7.53 -5.21 -10.26
CA THR A 133 -6.62 -5.01 -11.40
C THR A 133 -7.34 -5.23 -12.74
N SER A 134 -6.64 -5.04 -13.85
CA SER A 134 -7.17 -5.18 -15.21
C SER A 134 -6.08 -5.71 -16.16
N PRO A 135 -6.43 -6.19 -17.37
CA PRO A 135 -5.45 -6.59 -18.37
C PRO A 135 -4.42 -5.49 -18.70
N LYS A 136 -4.85 -4.23 -18.63
CA LYS A 136 -4.01 -3.08 -18.95
C LYS A 136 -2.98 -2.75 -17.86
N LEU A 137 -3.10 -3.35 -16.68
CA LEU A 137 -2.16 -3.17 -15.57
C LEU A 137 -1.11 -4.30 -15.47
N MET A 138 -1.02 -5.13 -16.51
CA MET A 138 -0.02 -6.19 -16.63
C MET A 138 1.23 -5.65 -17.32
N ILE A 139 2.43 -6.04 -16.86
CA ILE A 139 3.70 -5.70 -17.50
C ILE A 139 4.56 -6.97 -17.56
N VAL A 140 4.58 -7.65 -18.70
CA VAL A 140 5.25 -8.96 -18.82
C VAL A 140 6.78 -8.90 -18.87
N ASP A 141 7.36 -7.72 -19.09
CA ASP A 141 8.80 -7.56 -19.35
C ASP A 141 9.35 -6.24 -18.76
N LEU A 142 9.31 -6.15 -17.43
CA LEU A 142 9.96 -5.07 -16.69
C LEU A 142 11.46 -5.04 -16.99
N LYS A 143 11.99 -3.87 -17.37
CA LYS A 143 13.39 -3.71 -17.80
C LYS A 143 14.33 -3.27 -16.69
N GLY A 144 13.78 -2.72 -15.61
CA GLY A 144 14.54 -2.22 -14.47
C GLY A 144 15.46 -3.26 -13.86
N SER A 145 16.57 -2.77 -13.34
CA SER A 145 17.59 -3.53 -12.62
C SER A 145 17.71 -3.13 -11.14
N THR A 146 17.05 -2.02 -10.77
CA THR A 146 17.00 -1.49 -9.41
C THR A 146 15.55 -1.34 -8.92
N PRO A 147 15.30 -1.27 -7.60
CA PRO A 147 13.97 -1.00 -7.07
C PRO A 147 13.31 0.23 -7.67
N GLU A 148 14.04 1.35 -7.78
CA GLU A 148 13.57 2.59 -8.40
C GLU A 148 13.13 2.41 -9.85
N GLN A 149 13.92 1.71 -10.67
CA GLN A 149 13.55 1.49 -12.07
C GLN A 149 12.28 0.63 -12.20
N ILE A 150 12.19 -0.44 -11.41
CA ILE A 150 11.01 -1.32 -11.39
C ILE A 150 9.76 -0.58 -10.93
N LEU A 151 9.86 0.16 -9.81
CA LEU A 151 8.76 0.95 -9.28
C LEU A 151 8.36 2.06 -10.27
N GLY A 152 9.32 2.70 -10.94
CA GLY A 152 9.04 3.74 -11.93
C GLY A 152 8.27 3.22 -13.13
N GLU A 153 8.60 2.03 -13.64
CA GLU A 153 7.79 1.37 -14.69
C GLU A 153 6.36 1.06 -14.23
N LEU A 154 6.19 0.56 -13.00
CA LEU A 154 4.87 0.24 -12.44
C LEU A 154 4.03 1.50 -12.16
N CYS A 155 4.65 2.58 -11.67
CA CYS A 155 3.99 3.86 -11.43
C CYS A 155 3.55 4.51 -12.74
N ARG A 156 4.41 4.53 -13.77
CA ARG A 156 4.04 5.02 -15.10
C ARG A 156 2.86 4.25 -15.69
N ARG A 157 2.86 2.92 -15.58
CA ARG A 157 1.73 2.12 -16.07
C ARG A 157 0.41 2.48 -15.39
N MET A 158 0.41 2.80 -14.09
CA MET A 158 -0.81 3.26 -13.42
C MET A 158 -1.25 4.64 -13.89
N ALA A 159 -0.31 5.54 -14.21
CA ALA A 159 -0.62 6.86 -14.75
C ALA A 159 -1.17 6.81 -16.18
N ASP A 160 -0.61 5.93 -17.04
CA ASP A 160 -1.10 5.71 -18.41
C ASP A 160 -2.57 5.28 -18.45
N GLU A 161 -3.03 4.59 -17.40
CA GLU A 161 -4.43 4.17 -17.22
C GLU A 161 -5.30 5.21 -16.47
N ALA A 162 -4.79 6.43 -16.27
CA ALA A 162 -5.44 7.51 -15.53
C ALA A 162 -5.87 7.12 -14.11
N LEU A 163 -5.17 6.15 -13.49
CA LEU A 163 -5.45 5.70 -12.12
C LEU A 163 -4.70 6.53 -11.08
N VAL A 164 -3.73 7.34 -11.51
CA VAL A 164 -2.97 8.30 -10.71
C VAL A 164 -2.56 9.46 -11.62
N GLU A 165 -2.55 10.68 -11.10
CA GLU A 165 -2.25 11.87 -11.92
C GLU A 165 -0.74 12.13 -12.04
N ASN A 166 0.03 11.84 -10.98
CA ASN A 166 1.45 12.17 -10.89
C ASN A 166 2.29 10.90 -10.63
N PRO A 167 2.88 10.28 -11.68
CA PRO A 167 3.69 9.08 -11.53
C PRO A 167 4.99 9.32 -10.74
N ASP A 168 5.58 10.51 -10.83
CA ASP A 168 6.84 10.82 -10.12
C ASP A 168 6.61 10.95 -8.62
N LEU A 169 5.52 11.61 -8.21
CA LEU A 169 5.11 11.65 -6.81
C LEU A 169 4.80 10.25 -6.29
N LEU A 170 4.10 9.42 -7.08
CA LEU A 170 3.81 8.04 -6.69
C LEU A 170 5.10 7.23 -6.49
N LEU A 171 6.07 7.38 -7.40
CA LEU A 171 7.38 6.73 -7.31
C LEU A 171 8.11 7.16 -6.04
N ASN A 172 8.16 8.47 -5.75
CA ASN A 172 8.81 8.98 -4.55
C ASN A 172 8.19 8.41 -3.27
N LEU A 173 6.86 8.37 -3.18
CA LEU A 173 6.15 7.78 -2.04
C LEU A 173 6.39 6.26 -1.94
N ALA A 174 6.43 5.55 -3.07
CA ALA A 174 6.74 4.13 -3.11
C ALA A 174 8.16 3.83 -2.63
N LEU A 175 9.14 4.65 -3.03
CA LEU A 175 10.54 4.52 -2.62
C LEU A 175 10.74 4.84 -1.13
N GLN A 176 10.11 5.91 -0.64
CA GLN A 176 10.09 6.22 0.79
C GLN A 176 9.52 5.03 1.58
N ARG A 177 8.42 4.44 1.11
CA ARG A 177 7.84 3.26 1.75
C ARG A 177 8.76 2.05 1.71
N GLU A 178 9.38 1.77 0.58
CA GLU A 178 10.30 0.64 0.42
C GLU A 178 11.55 0.79 1.31
N SER A 179 12.05 2.01 1.52
CA SER A 179 13.21 2.29 2.38
C SER A 179 12.98 2.06 3.88
N ILE A 180 11.72 2.02 4.34
CA ILE A 180 11.40 1.77 5.75
C ILE A 180 11.67 0.30 6.08
N VAL A 181 11.07 -0.59 5.31
CA VAL A 181 11.24 -2.05 5.38
C VAL A 181 10.91 -2.59 4.01
N SER A 182 11.81 -3.41 3.45
CA SER A 182 11.57 -3.99 2.13
C SER A 182 10.27 -4.78 2.07
N THR A 183 9.56 -4.63 0.95
CA THR A 183 8.31 -5.34 0.66
C THR A 183 8.52 -6.63 -0.13
N ALA A 184 9.78 -7.03 -0.36
CA ALA A 184 10.11 -8.36 -0.85
C ALA A 184 9.52 -9.44 0.07
N ALA A 185 9.08 -10.52 -0.55
CA ALA A 185 8.50 -11.68 0.10
C ALA A 185 9.16 -12.97 -0.41
N ASP A 186 8.79 -14.09 0.21
CA ASP A 186 9.25 -15.40 -0.22
C ASP A 186 8.90 -15.68 -1.69
N ASN A 187 9.59 -16.66 -2.26
CA ASN A 187 9.30 -17.19 -3.60
C ASN A 187 9.47 -16.20 -4.76
N GLY A 188 10.31 -15.16 -4.58
CA GLY A 188 10.66 -14.19 -5.61
C GLY A 188 9.54 -13.19 -5.89
N LEU A 189 8.69 -12.95 -4.90
CA LEU A 189 7.57 -12.01 -4.95
C LEU A 189 7.96 -10.70 -4.25
N ALA A 190 7.33 -9.59 -4.63
CA ALA A 190 7.28 -8.37 -3.83
C ALA A 190 5.90 -7.74 -3.88
N PHE A 191 5.55 -7.04 -2.81
CA PHE A 191 4.28 -6.32 -2.69
C PHE A 191 4.51 -4.84 -2.34
N PRO A 192 5.18 -4.06 -3.22
CA PRO A 192 5.38 -2.65 -2.98
C PRO A 192 4.02 -1.94 -3.02
N HIS A 193 3.85 -0.91 -2.19
CA HIS A 193 2.57 -0.24 -2.10
C HIS A 193 2.68 1.21 -1.67
N VAL A 194 1.65 2.00 -2.02
CA VAL A 194 1.46 3.37 -1.55
C VAL A 194 0.06 3.49 -0.97
N ARG A 195 -0.04 4.13 0.19
CA ARG A 195 -1.31 4.34 0.92
C ARG A 195 -1.78 5.78 0.77
N SER A 196 -3.02 6.02 1.18
CA SER A 196 -3.62 7.36 1.17
C SER A 196 -3.70 7.99 -0.22
N VAL A 197 -3.92 7.16 -1.24
CA VAL A 197 -4.20 7.63 -2.60
C VAL A 197 -5.72 7.60 -2.80
N GLU A 198 -6.33 8.77 -2.66
CA GLU A 198 -7.78 8.91 -2.53
C GLU A 198 -8.50 9.02 -3.89
N GLY A 199 -9.82 8.79 -3.91
CA GLY A 199 -10.66 8.96 -5.11
C GLY A 199 -10.97 7.69 -5.91
N GLY A 200 -10.41 6.53 -5.53
CA GLY A 200 -10.64 5.26 -6.22
C GLY A 200 -10.79 4.05 -5.29
N GLY A 201 -10.73 2.85 -5.87
CA GLY A 201 -10.64 1.59 -5.12
C GLY A 201 -9.19 1.11 -4.94
N LEU A 202 -9.01 0.03 -4.19
CA LEU A 202 -7.73 -0.69 -4.14
C LEU A 202 -7.34 -1.14 -5.56
N THR A 203 -6.13 -0.79 -6.01
CA THR A 203 -5.69 -1.01 -7.39
C THR A 203 -4.29 -1.61 -7.41
N MET A 204 -4.06 -2.60 -8.28
CA MET A 204 -2.83 -3.36 -8.37
C MET A 204 -2.32 -3.46 -9.81
N ALA A 205 -1.05 -3.15 -10.02
CA ALA A 205 -0.30 -3.50 -11.22
C ALA A 205 0.55 -4.75 -10.97
N LEU A 206 0.64 -5.62 -11.98
CA LEU A 206 1.46 -6.83 -11.92
C LEU A 206 2.57 -6.73 -12.95
N GLY A 207 3.82 -6.76 -12.48
CA GLY A 207 4.99 -6.75 -13.34
C GLY A 207 5.85 -8.00 -13.18
N ILE A 208 6.43 -8.44 -14.29
CA ILE A 208 7.37 -9.56 -14.36
C ILE A 208 8.74 -9.07 -14.80
N ASN A 209 9.76 -9.30 -13.98
CA ASN A 209 11.15 -9.17 -14.37
C ASN A 209 11.76 -10.57 -14.51
N ARG A 210 12.08 -10.98 -15.74
CA ARG A 210 12.53 -12.36 -16.02
C ARG A 210 13.87 -12.69 -15.38
N LYS A 211 14.81 -11.74 -15.34
CA LYS A 211 16.14 -11.96 -14.73
C LYS A 211 16.05 -11.96 -13.21
N GLY A 212 15.12 -11.17 -12.69
CA GLY A 212 14.99 -10.86 -11.28
C GLY A 212 16.02 -9.82 -10.85
N ILE A 213 15.72 -9.12 -9.76
CA ILE A 213 16.60 -8.13 -9.16
C ILE A 213 16.73 -8.36 -7.66
N LYS A 214 17.81 -7.86 -7.06
CA LYS A 214 17.91 -7.76 -5.61
C LYS A 214 17.02 -6.60 -5.16
N PHE A 215 15.81 -6.93 -4.71
CA PHE A 215 14.84 -5.93 -4.25
C PHE A 215 14.98 -5.67 -2.75
N ASP A 216 15.29 -6.72 -1.98
CA ASP A 216 15.75 -6.63 -0.60
C ASP A 216 17.27 -6.78 -0.59
N GLU A 217 17.98 -5.75 -0.11
CA GLU A 217 19.45 -5.75 -0.04
C GLU A 217 20.00 -6.84 0.89
N THR A 218 19.22 -7.22 1.91
CA THR A 218 19.54 -8.28 2.87
C THR A 218 19.12 -9.66 2.36
N GLY A 219 18.26 -9.69 1.35
CA GLY A 219 17.68 -10.89 0.77
C GLY A 219 18.66 -11.64 -0.13
N ARG A 220 18.69 -12.98 0.01
CA ARG A 220 19.46 -13.85 -0.88
C ARG A 220 18.73 -14.20 -2.19
N MET A 221 17.42 -13.96 -2.25
CA MET A 221 16.57 -14.34 -3.38
C MET A 221 16.31 -13.14 -4.30
N LEU A 222 16.37 -13.38 -5.62
CA LEU A 222 15.98 -12.36 -6.60
C LEU A 222 14.45 -12.29 -6.71
N THR A 223 13.93 -11.07 -6.69
CA THR A 223 12.52 -10.79 -6.92
C THR A 223 12.23 -10.71 -8.41
N ARG A 224 11.23 -11.44 -8.87
CA ARG A 224 10.85 -11.55 -10.28
C ARG A 224 9.40 -11.15 -10.55
N ILE A 225 8.55 -11.19 -9.53
CA ILE A 225 7.10 -10.94 -9.65
C ILE A 225 6.74 -9.82 -8.69
N PHE A 226 6.21 -8.72 -9.22
CA PHE A 226 5.92 -7.50 -8.48
C PHE A 226 4.44 -7.19 -8.53
N PHE A 227 3.79 -7.18 -7.36
CA PHE A 227 2.40 -6.77 -7.19
C PHE A 227 2.38 -5.37 -6.57
N PHE A 228 2.44 -4.33 -7.41
CA PHE A 228 2.44 -2.95 -6.92
C PHE A 228 1.02 -2.50 -6.63
N VAL A 229 0.75 -2.07 -5.39
CA VAL A 229 -0.61 -1.78 -4.92
C VAL A 229 -0.76 -0.33 -4.46
N VAL A 230 -1.83 0.32 -4.89
CA VAL A 230 -2.22 1.63 -4.40
C VAL A 230 -3.51 1.52 -3.59
N ILE A 231 -3.48 2.06 -2.38
CA ILE A 231 -4.42 1.79 -1.30
C ILE A 231 -5.09 3.09 -0.82
N PRO A 232 -6.38 3.31 -1.14
CA PRO A 232 -7.18 4.33 -0.47
C PRO A 232 -7.35 3.99 1.02
N THR A 233 -7.41 4.99 1.91
CA THR A 233 -7.59 4.76 3.37
C THR A 233 -8.84 3.90 3.66
N ALA A 234 -9.94 4.14 2.94
CA ALA A 234 -11.17 3.36 3.09
C ALA A 234 -11.03 1.86 2.73
N ALA A 235 -9.99 1.48 1.98
CA ALA A 235 -9.76 0.11 1.51
C ALA A 235 -8.59 -0.60 2.21
N SER A 236 -7.97 0.02 3.23
CA SER A 236 -6.81 -0.52 3.97
C SER A 236 -7.03 -1.95 4.51
N ALA A 237 -8.25 -2.29 4.96
CA ALA A 237 -8.55 -3.65 5.44
C ALA A 237 -8.52 -4.70 4.32
N PHE A 238 -8.95 -4.35 3.10
CA PHE A 238 -8.94 -5.26 1.96
C PHE A 238 -7.54 -5.53 1.42
N TYR A 239 -6.62 -4.58 1.61
CA TYR A 239 -5.23 -4.72 1.20
C TYR A 239 -4.56 -5.94 1.84
N LEU A 240 -4.57 -6.05 3.17
CA LEU A 240 -3.90 -7.18 3.86
C LEU A 240 -4.50 -8.53 3.47
N LYS A 241 -5.82 -8.58 3.26
CA LYS A 241 -6.49 -9.79 2.75
C LYS A 241 -5.99 -10.15 1.34
N LEU A 242 -5.91 -9.18 0.43
CA LEU A 242 -5.41 -9.39 -0.93
C LEU A 242 -3.98 -9.95 -0.91
N ILE A 243 -3.09 -9.38 -0.09
CA ILE A 243 -1.71 -9.87 0.02
C ILE A 243 -1.68 -11.31 0.57
N ALA A 244 -2.54 -11.64 1.54
CA ALA A 244 -2.66 -13.01 2.06
C ALA A 244 -3.06 -13.99 0.96
N ASP A 245 -4.09 -13.65 0.19
CA ASP A 245 -4.65 -14.50 -0.85
C ASP A 245 -3.66 -14.68 -2.01
N LEU A 246 -2.94 -13.63 -2.40
CA LEU A 246 -1.86 -13.68 -3.40
C LEU A 246 -0.68 -14.52 -2.89
N SER A 247 -0.25 -14.31 -1.65
CA SER A 247 0.87 -15.05 -1.06
C SER A 247 0.57 -16.54 -1.04
N ARG A 248 -0.64 -16.96 -0.64
CA ARG A 248 -1.08 -18.36 -0.71
C ARG A 248 -1.15 -18.89 -2.15
N SER A 249 -1.71 -18.11 -3.08
CA SER A 249 -1.80 -18.51 -4.50
C SER A 249 -0.43 -18.85 -5.09
N TYR A 250 0.60 -18.12 -4.65
CA TYR A 250 1.96 -18.22 -5.18
C TYR A 250 2.94 -18.94 -4.24
N GLN A 251 2.46 -19.65 -3.22
CA GLN A 251 3.25 -20.69 -2.54
C GLN A 251 3.54 -21.86 -3.49
N GLU A 252 2.58 -22.18 -4.35
CA GLU A 252 2.72 -23.21 -5.38
C GLU A 252 3.68 -22.78 -6.48
N LYS A 253 4.75 -23.55 -6.71
CA LYS A 253 5.75 -23.26 -7.75
C LYS A 253 5.11 -23.21 -9.14
N SER A 254 4.17 -24.11 -9.42
CA SER A 254 3.47 -24.18 -10.70
C SER A 254 2.69 -22.90 -11.01
N ALA A 255 2.10 -22.25 -10.00
CA ALA A 255 1.40 -20.98 -10.14
C ALA A 255 2.38 -19.83 -10.50
N ARG A 256 3.55 -19.80 -9.87
CA ARG A 256 4.59 -18.82 -10.20
C ARG A 256 5.17 -19.04 -11.59
N ASP A 257 5.48 -20.29 -11.93
CA ASP A 257 5.98 -20.66 -13.25
C ASP A 257 4.99 -20.24 -14.35
N ALA A 258 3.68 -20.36 -14.10
CA ALA A 258 2.65 -19.90 -15.02
C ALA A 258 2.69 -18.38 -15.29
N LEU A 259 2.94 -17.55 -14.26
CA LEU A 259 3.14 -16.10 -14.47
C LEU A 259 4.42 -15.82 -15.25
N LEU A 260 5.52 -16.48 -14.90
CA LEU A 260 6.83 -16.28 -15.52
C LEU A 260 6.90 -16.79 -16.96
N ALA A 261 6.05 -17.75 -17.32
CA ALA A 261 5.94 -18.29 -18.66
C ALA A 261 5.26 -17.32 -19.65
N ALA A 262 4.37 -16.45 -19.17
CA ALA A 262 3.66 -15.47 -20.01
C ALA A 262 4.64 -14.65 -20.85
N ARG A 263 4.29 -14.41 -22.12
CA ARG A 263 5.07 -13.66 -23.11
C ARG A 263 4.40 -12.35 -23.51
N THR A 264 3.12 -12.18 -23.20
CA THR A 264 2.34 -10.97 -23.46
C THR A 264 1.58 -10.53 -22.20
N ASP A 265 1.17 -9.26 -22.14
CA ASP A 265 0.34 -8.71 -21.07
C ASP A 265 -1.01 -9.46 -20.96
N GLU A 266 -1.58 -9.89 -22.08
CA GLU A 266 -2.81 -10.69 -22.12
C GLU A 266 -2.62 -12.11 -21.56
N GLU A 267 -1.50 -12.76 -21.88
CA GLU A 267 -1.15 -14.06 -21.29
C GLU A 267 -0.93 -13.95 -19.78
N LEU A 268 -0.27 -12.87 -19.33
CA LEU A 268 -0.03 -12.61 -17.92
C LEU A 268 -1.37 -12.39 -17.19
N TRP A 269 -2.30 -11.65 -17.80
CA TRP A 269 -3.66 -11.48 -17.30
C TRP A 269 -4.40 -12.83 -17.15
N LYS A 270 -4.39 -13.67 -18.19
CA LYS A 270 -5.03 -14.99 -18.17
C LYS A 270 -4.40 -15.90 -17.10
N ALA A 271 -3.07 -15.86 -16.98
CA ALA A 271 -2.35 -16.62 -15.96
C ALA A 271 -2.71 -16.15 -14.55
N LEU A 272 -2.79 -14.84 -14.31
CA LEU A 272 -3.22 -14.25 -13.05
C LEU A 272 -4.63 -14.74 -12.67
N LEU A 273 -5.61 -14.55 -13.55
CA LEU A 273 -7.00 -15.00 -13.32
C LEU A 273 -7.08 -16.48 -12.94
N ARG A 274 -6.36 -17.34 -13.67
CA ARG A 274 -6.36 -18.78 -13.44
C ARG A 274 -5.71 -19.15 -12.11
N THR A 275 -4.56 -18.57 -11.80
CA THR A 275 -3.75 -18.94 -10.63
C THR A 275 -4.34 -18.44 -9.32
N THR A 276 -5.09 -17.33 -9.33
CA THR A 276 -5.70 -16.78 -8.11
C THR A 276 -7.13 -17.24 -7.87
N LYS A 277 -7.77 -17.97 -8.81
CA LYS A 277 -9.20 -18.33 -8.75
C LYS A 277 -9.63 -19.03 -7.45
N LYS A 278 -8.72 -19.80 -6.84
CA LYS A 278 -9.01 -20.54 -5.59
C LYS A 278 -8.97 -19.65 -4.36
N GLU A 279 -7.97 -18.77 -4.27
CA GLU A 279 -7.67 -17.99 -3.07
C GLU A 279 -8.37 -16.62 -3.06
N VAL A 280 -8.42 -15.92 -4.19
CA VAL A 280 -8.98 -14.57 -4.30
C VAL A 280 -10.42 -14.65 -4.78
N LYS A 281 -11.36 -14.43 -3.87
CA LYS A 281 -12.82 -14.50 -4.11
C LYS A 281 -13.48 -13.13 -4.24
#